data_AF-E8JYJ1-F1
#
_entry.id   AF-E8JYJ1-F1
#
_cell.length_a   1.000
_cell.length_b   1.000
_cell.length_c   1.000
_cell.angle_alpha   90.00
_cell.angle_beta   90.00
_cell.angle_gamma   90.00
#
_symmetry.space_group_name_H-M   'P 1'
#
loop_
_entity.id
_entity.type
_entity.pdbx_description
1 polymer ?
#
loop_
_entity_poly.entity_id
_entity_poly.type
_entity_poly.pdbx_seq_one_letter_code
_entity_poly.pdbx_strand_id
1 'polypeptide(L)'
;MSNRGIKSVLGIIFITVMLLSGCAIKNGHKKSSDVNVDTTTVKVDETTESSKNESSVEKKTPKFADDKVVNDFINNYNDISNSPLENIKKGNIKIKYFATSYGYYLELLHANDTDKINVTINQTNENSSSGVAGMKEVFHDIVKSIESSLSDDDINNFFDKLISNEIKTGSNLGTLKIDYIPDKELSNGHSRGHIKVIAQQ
;
A
#
# COMPACT_ATOMS: atom_id res chain seq x y z
N MET A 1 12.06 -56.89 13.20
CA MET A 1 13.18 -56.59 12.29
C MET A 1 13.66 -55.17 12.57
N SER A 2 14.97 -55.00 12.48
CA SER A 2 15.78 -53.91 13.04
C SER A 2 15.53 -52.53 12.41
N ASN A 3 15.64 -51.50 13.25
CA ASN A 3 15.55 -50.07 12.95
C ASN A 3 16.95 -49.55 12.50
N ARG A 4 17.03 -48.79 11.40
CA ARG A 4 18.21 -48.02 10.93
C ARG A 4 17.78 -47.26 9.66
N GLY A 5 17.91 -45.96 9.46
CA GLY A 5 18.54 -44.86 10.17
C GLY A 5 18.74 -43.76 9.13
N ILE A 6 17.94 -42.69 9.16
CA ILE A 6 18.02 -41.57 8.21
C ILE A 6 19.23 -40.72 8.57
N LYS A 7 20.23 -40.65 7.69
CA LYS A 7 21.34 -39.70 7.81
C LYS A 7 20.98 -38.43 7.03
N SER A 8 20.50 -37.43 7.75
CA SER A 8 20.37 -36.05 7.26
C SER A 8 21.76 -35.39 7.30
N VAL A 9 22.21 -34.85 6.17
CA VAL A 9 23.43 -34.04 6.10
C VAL A 9 23.00 -32.60 5.89
N LEU A 10 23.03 -31.82 6.98
CA LEU A 10 22.92 -30.37 6.96
C LEU A 10 24.18 -29.78 6.30
N GLY A 11 24.02 -29.24 5.10
CA GLY A 11 25.03 -28.37 4.47
C GLY A 11 24.80 -26.92 4.90
N ILE A 12 25.61 -26.45 5.84
CA ILE A 12 25.70 -25.03 6.23
C ILE A 12 26.46 -24.30 5.13
N ILE A 13 25.82 -23.39 4.39
CA ILE A 13 26.49 -22.48 3.46
C ILE A 13 26.58 -21.10 4.10
N PHE A 14 27.81 -20.67 4.36
CA PHE A 14 28.16 -19.37 4.93
C PHE A 14 27.90 -18.24 3.92
N ILE A 15 27.22 -17.21 4.41
CA ILE A 15 26.93 -15.94 3.74
C ILE A 15 28.16 -15.03 3.80
N THR A 16 28.54 -14.41 2.68
CA THR A 16 29.39 -13.21 2.68
C THR A 16 28.69 -12.10 1.91
N VAL A 17 28.15 -11.13 2.64
CA VAL A 17 27.63 -9.86 2.12
C VAL A 17 28.82 -8.93 1.90
N MET A 18 29.09 -8.53 0.66
CA MET A 18 29.95 -7.37 0.39
C MET A 18 29.10 -6.10 0.42
N LEU A 19 29.20 -5.35 1.52
CA LEU A 19 28.73 -3.96 1.59
C LEU A 19 29.79 -3.07 0.94
N LEU A 20 29.47 -2.44 -0.18
CA LEU A 20 30.22 -1.29 -0.68
C LEU A 20 29.49 -0.01 -0.26
N SER A 21 30.02 0.58 0.81
CA SER A 21 29.72 1.94 1.26
C SER A 21 30.27 2.94 0.25
N GLY A 22 29.40 3.71 -0.38
CA GLY A 22 29.75 4.90 -1.16
C GLY A 22 29.18 6.15 -0.49
N CYS A 23 29.93 6.73 0.45
CA CYS A 23 29.69 8.10 0.90
C CYS A 23 30.43 9.06 -0.04
N ALA A 24 29.70 10.00 -0.64
CA ALA A 24 30.31 11.22 -1.20
C ALA A 24 29.39 12.41 -0.92
N ILE A 25 29.59 13.04 0.24
CA ILE A 25 29.10 14.37 0.57
C ILE A 25 30.14 15.36 0.05
N LYS A 26 29.73 16.25 -0.86
CA LYS A 26 30.55 17.39 -1.30
C LYS A 26 30.01 18.65 -0.64
N ASN A 27 30.65 19.06 0.46
CA ASN A 27 30.42 20.35 1.11
C ASN A 27 30.98 21.47 0.22
N GLY A 28 30.09 22.34 -0.27
CA GLY A 28 30.43 23.61 -0.89
C GLY A 28 30.08 24.75 0.06
N HIS A 29 31.07 25.23 0.83
CA HIS A 29 30.98 26.47 1.59
C HIS A 29 31.40 27.63 0.68
N LYS A 30 30.52 28.62 0.50
CA LYS A 30 30.93 30.01 0.19
C LYS A 30 29.82 30.96 0.61
N LYS A 31 30.02 31.56 1.78
CA LYS A 31 29.30 32.72 2.29
C LYS A 31 30.20 33.95 2.04
N SER A 32 29.66 34.99 1.42
CA SER A 32 30.09 36.37 1.64
C SER A 32 29.12 37.31 0.94
N SER A 33 28.42 38.14 1.72
CA SER A 33 28.46 39.60 1.56
C SER A 33 27.60 40.23 2.66
N ASP A 34 28.26 41.01 3.49
CA ASP A 34 27.74 41.87 4.54
C ASP A 34 26.69 42.86 4.04
N VAL A 35 25.65 43.16 4.84
CA VAL A 35 25.14 44.53 5.03
C VAL A 35 24.49 44.67 6.42
N ASN A 36 25.21 45.42 7.26
CA ASN A 36 24.82 46.49 8.19
C ASN A 36 23.60 46.37 9.14
N VAL A 37 23.90 46.66 10.40
CA VAL A 37 23.04 46.86 11.56
C VAL A 37 22.45 48.27 11.50
N ASP A 38 21.15 48.42 11.79
CA ASP A 38 20.71 49.52 12.66
C ASP A 38 19.43 49.14 13.42
N THR A 39 19.42 49.48 14.71
CA THR A 39 18.32 49.27 15.65
C THR A 39 17.67 50.62 15.89
N THR A 40 16.37 50.76 15.66
CA THR A 40 15.60 51.84 16.30
C THR A 40 14.16 51.40 16.60
N THR A 41 13.75 51.76 17.80
CA THR A 41 12.56 51.40 18.58
C THR A 41 11.23 51.98 18.10
N VAL A 42 10.18 51.13 18.24
CA VAL A 42 8.78 51.37 18.69
C VAL A 42 7.93 52.45 18.00
N LYS A 43 6.79 52.02 17.43
CA LYS A 43 5.45 52.61 17.68
C LYS A 43 4.33 51.63 17.31
N VAL A 44 3.41 51.47 18.25
CA VAL A 44 2.09 50.84 18.13
C VAL A 44 1.18 51.81 17.39
N ASP A 45 0.47 51.36 16.35
CA ASP A 45 -0.85 51.90 16.01
C ASP A 45 -1.68 50.92 15.17
N GLU A 46 -3.00 51.05 15.31
CA GLU A 46 -4.08 50.15 14.94
C GLU A 46 -4.38 50.03 13.42
N THR A 47 -5.03 48.91 13.08
CA THR A 47 -5.96 48.66 11.96
C THR A 47 -5.40 48.69 10.53
N THR A 48 -5.21 47.50 9.95
CA THR A 48 -5.54 47.28 8.53
C THR A 48 -6.01 45.84 8.31
N GLU A 49 -7.31 45.71 8.08
CA GLU A 49 -8.00 44.54 7.57
C GLU A 49 -7.44 44.22 6.17
N SER A 50 -6.48 43.29 6.09
CA SER A 50 -5.98 42.77 4.83
C SER A 50 -6.57 41.38 4.62
N SER A 51 -7.74 41.35 3.99
CA SER A 51 -8.36 40.18 3.39
C SER A 51 -7.33 39.44 2.52
N LYS A 52 -6.71 38.39 3.10
CA LYS A 52 -6.03 37.36 2.31
C LYS A 52 -7.12 36.61 1.57
N ASN A 53 -7.37 37.02 0.33
CA ASN A 53 -7.90 36.11 -0.67
C ASN A 53 -6.86 34.99 -0.84
N GLU A 54 -7.02 33.92 -0.06
CA GLU A 54 -6.46 32.62 -0.41
C GLU A 54 -7.07 32.25 -1.75
N SER A 55 -6.32 32.52 -2.82
CA SER A 55 -6.54 31.87 -4.10
C SER A 55 -6.39 30.38 -3.83
N SER A 56 -7.51 29.70 -3.66
CA SER A 56 -7.58 28.25 -3.67
C SER A 56 -7.14 27.81 -5.05
N VAL A 57 -5.85 27.49 -5.19
CA VAL A 57 -5.36 26.79 -6.36
C VAL A 57 -6.07 25.46 -6.36
N GLU A 58 -7.07 25.32 -7.22
CA GLU A 58 -7.82 24.09 -7.43
C GLU A 58 -6.84 22.99 -7.81
N LYS A 59 -6.45 22.17 -6.82
CA LYS A 59 -5.51 21.07 -7.01
C LYS A 59 -6.21 20.04 -7.87
N LYS A 60 -5.91 20.03 -9.17
CA LYS A 60 -6.47 19.05 -10.11
C LYS A 60 -6.10 17.65 -9.62
N THR A 61 -7.12 16.84 -9.33
CA THR A 61 -6.95 15.44 -8.99
C THR A 61 -6.24 14.73 -10.15
N PRO A 62 -5.11 14.03 -9.90
CA PRO A 62 -4.44 13.26 -10.93
C PRO A 62 -5.37 12.23 -11.58
N LYS A 63 -5.22 12.07 -12.90
CA LYS A 63 -5.97 11.09 -13.70
C LYS A 63 -5.10 9.86 -13.98
N PHE A 64 -5.48 8.73 -13.40
CA PHE A 64 -4.88 7.41 -13.60
C PHE A 64 -5.78 6.43 -14.36
N ALA A 65 -7.10 6.61 -14.24
CA ALA A 65 -8.11 5.77 -14.89
C ALA A 65 -9.18 6.64 -15.58
N ASP A 66 -9.81 6.10 -16.63
CA ASP A 66 -10.97 6.75 -17.26
C ASP A 66 -12.25 6.55 -16.43
N ASP A 67 -12.31 5.47 -15.65
CA ASP A 67 -13.42 5.18 -14.77
C ASP A 67 -13.29 5.99 -13.47
N LYS A 68 -14.33 6.73 -13.10
CA LYS A 68 -14.29 7.63 -11.93
C LYS A 68 -14.09 6.87 -10.63
N VAL A 69 -14.80 5.76 -10.43
CA VAL A 69 -14.72 4.96 -9.19
C VAL A 69 -13.31 4.40 -9.02
N VAL A 70 -12.73 3.87 -10.11
CA VAL A 70 -11.36 3.37 -10.08
C VAL A 70 -10.36 4.52 -9.88
N ASN A 71 -10.54 5.67 -10.54
CA ASN A 71 -9.64 6.81 -10.39
C ASN A 71 -9.65 7.37 -8.96
N ASP A 72 -10.83 7.49 -8.36
CA ASP A 72 -10.99 8.00 -6.99
C ASP A 72 -10.32 7.03 -5.99
N PHE A 73 -10.52 5.72 -6.15
CA PHE A 73 -9.82 4.72 -5.34
C PHE A 73 -8.30 4.85 -5.46
N ILE A 74 -7.76 4.99 -6.68
CA ILE A 74 -6.30 5.13 -6.89
C ILE A 74 -5.77 6.38 -6.19
N ASN A 75 -6.48 7.50 -6.26
CA ASN A 75 -6.06 8.72 -5.57
C ASN A 75 -6.09 8.55 -4.05
N ASN A 76 -7.19 8.02 -3.49
CA ASN A 76 -7.29 7.78 -2.05
C ASN A 76 -6.18 6.84 -1.55
N TYR A 77 -5.89 5.77 -2.29
CA TYR A 77 -4.82 4.84 -1.97
C TYR A 77 -3.45 5.49 -2.01
N ASN A 78 -3.16 6.25 -3.08
CA ASN A 78 -1.86 6.90 -3.25
C ASN A 78 -1.63 8.04 -2.24
N ASP A 79 -2.70 8.64 -1.72
CA ASP A 79 -2.62 9.70 -0.70
C ASP A 79 -2.21 9.16 0.68
N ILE A 80 -2.48 7.87 0.97
CA ILE A 80 -2.21 7.26 2.28
C ILE A 80 -1.09 6.22 2.27
N SER A 81 -0.84 5.57 1.14
CA SER A 81 0.06 4.41 1.06
C SER A 81 1.53 4.82 0.98
N ASN A 82 2.39 4.08 1.68
CA ASN A 82 3.84 4.18 1.52
C ASN A 82 4.35 3.51 0.24
N SER A 83 3.49 2.78 -0.47
CA SER A 83 3.78 2.22 -1.79
C SER A 83 2.64 2.59 -2.75
N PRO A 84 2.67 3.77 -3.39
CA PRO A 84 1.67 4.16 -4.36
C PRO A 84 1.45 3.09 -5.44
N LEU A 85 0.26 3.05 -6.03
CA LEU A 85 -0.06 2.15 -7.13
C LEU A 85 0.77 2.50 -8.36
N GLU A 86 1.53 1.52 -8.82
CA GLU A 86 2.35 1.59 -10.03
C GLU A 86 1.81 0.67 -11.12
N ASN A 87 2.38 0.78 -12.32
CA ASN A 87 2.07 -0.10 -13.46
C ASN A 87 0.57 -0.19 -13.79
N ILE A 88 -0.16 0.91 -13.59
CA ILE A 88 -1.61 0.98 -13.76
C ILE A 88 -1.97 0.72 -15.21
N LYS A 89 -2.71 -0.36 -15.46
CA LYS A 89 -3.09 -0.82 -16.80
C LYS A 89 -4.59 -1.13 -16.84
N LYS A 90 -5.25 -0.65 -17.88
CA LYS A 90 -6.65 -1.01 -18.16
C LYS A 90 -6.75 -2.49 -18.52
N GLY A 91 -7.72 -3.18 -17.94
CA GLY A 91 -8.05 -4.55 -18.28
C GLY A 91 -8.93 -4.66 -19.53
N ASN A 92 -9.42 -5.86 -19.79
CA ASN A 92 -10.22 -6.16 -20.99
C ASN A 92 -11.63 -5.52 -20.98
N ILE A 93 -12.07 -4.97 -19.84
CA ILE A 93 -13.34 -4.25 -19.71
C ILE A 93 -13.08 -2.87 -19.11
N LYS A 94 -13.94 -1.89 -19.45
CA LYS A 94 -13.70 -0.46 -19.11
C LYS A 94 -13.58 -0.18 -17.61
N ILE A 95 -14.24 -1.01 -16.79
CA ILE A 95 -14.35 -0.89 -15.33
C ILE A 95 -13.31 -1.70 -14.56
N LYS A 96 -12.35 -2.33 -15.26
CA LYS A 96 -11.31 -3.18 -14.67
C LYS A 96 -9.93 -2.62 -14.96
N TYR A 97 -9.11 -2.53 -13.93
CA TYR A 97 -7.72 -2.09 -14.01
C TYR A 97 -6.83 -3.03 -13.20
N PHE A 98 -5.55 -2.99 -13.51
CA PHE A 98 -4.51 -3.72 -12.82
C PHE A 98 -3.43 -2.76 -12.36
N ALA A 99 -2.84 -3.02 -11.22
CA ALA A 99 -1.77 -2.21 -10.65
C ALA A 99 -0.83 -3.08 -9.81
N THR A 100 0.27 -2.50 -9.37
CA THR A 100 1.19 -3.13 -8.43
C THR A 100 1.45 -2.24 -7.24
N SER A 101 1.55 -2.82 -6.05
CA SER A 101 1.97 -2.14 -4.82
C SER A 101 2.52 -3.16 -3.81
N TYR A 102 3.55 -2.78 -3.05
CA TYR A 102 4.29 -3.66 -2.14
C TYR A 102 4.76 -4.97 -2.80
N GLY A 103 5.05 -4.93 -4.10
CA GLY A 103 5.40 -6.11 -4.90
C GLY A 103 4.23 -7.06 -5.23
N TYR A 104 3.01 -6.78 -4.76
CA TYR A 104 1.79 -7.54 -5.08
C TYR A 104 1.10 -7.04 -6.34
N TYR A 105 0.36 -7.93 -6.99
CA TYR A 105 -0.47 -7.61 -8.14
C TYR A 105 -1.91 -7.37 -7.70
N LEU A 106 -2.47 -6.23 -8.07
CA LEU A 106 -3.82 -5.83 -7.72
C LEU A 106 -4.73 -5.88 -8.94
N GLU A 107 -5.90 -6.46 -8.76
CA GLU A 107 -7.04 -6.29 -9.66
C GLU A 107 -8.04 -5.32 -9.04
N LEU A 108 -8.28 -4.21 -9.73
CA LEU A 108 -9.23 -3.18 -9.36
C LEU A 108 -10.47 -3.32 -10.25
N LEU A 109 -11.63 -3.53 -9.65
CA LEU A 109 -12.88 -3.75 -10.38
C LEU A 109 -13.98 -2.87 -9.78
N HIS A 110 -14.44 -1.87 -10.53
CA HIS A 110 -15.66 -1.15 -10.21
C HIS A 110 -16.85 -2.13 -10.30
N ALA A 111 -17.61 -2.26 -9.22
CA ALA A 111 -18.77 -3.14 -9.14
C ALA A 111 -19.92 -2.55 -9.97
N ASN A 112 -20.44 -3.34 -10.92
CA ASN A 112 -21.49 -2.89 -11.86
C ASN A 112 -22.62 -2.14 -11.18
N ASP A 113 -23.00 -1.00 -11.79
CA ASP A 113 -24.15 -0.19 -11.40
C ASP A 113 -24.08 0.31 -9.94
N THR A 114 -22.88 0.50 -9.39
CA THR A 114 -22.65 1.08 -8.06
C THR A 114 -21.59 2.18 -8.11
N ASP A 115 -21.26 2.79 -6.97
CA ASP A 115 -20.09 3.65 -6.78
C ASP A 115 -18.96 2.92 -6.02
N LYS A 116 -19.01 1.58 -6.00
CA LYS A 116 -18.18 0.72 -5.14
C LYS A 116 -17.08 0.02 -5.93
N ILE A 117 -15.96 -0.21 -5.26
CA ILE A 117 -14.81 -0.93 -5.83
C ILE A 117 -14.56 -2.25 -5.11
N ASN A 118 -14.20 -3.27 -5.89
CA ASN A 118 -13.68 -4.54 -5.41
C ASN A 118 -12.20 -4.61 -5.76
N VAL A 119 -11.38 -5.03 -4.80
CA VAL A 119 -9.93 -5.14 -4.97
C VAL A 119 -9.47 -6.55 -4.64
N THR A 120 -8.73 -7.18 -5.54
CA THR A 120 -8.11 -8.49 -5.28
C THR A 120 -6.60 -8.35 -5.22
N ILE A 121 -5.99 -8.81 -4.14
CA ILE A 121 -4.56 -8.83 -3.89
C ILE A 121 -4.02 -10.20 -4.26
N ASN A 122 -3.15 -10.26 -5.26
CA ASN A 122 -2.57 -11.50 -5.75
C ASN A 122 -1.06 -11.50 -5.56
N GLN A 123 -0.52 -12.69 -5.29
CA GLN A 123 0.92 -12.89 -5.25
C GLN A 123 1.56 -12.74 -6.63
N THR A 124 2.82 -12.34 -6.61
CA THR A 124 3.73 -12.36 -7.76
C THR A 124 4.84 -13.39 -7.49
N ASN A 125 5.77 -13.54 -8.41
CA ASN A 125 6.96 -14.35 -8.14
C ASN A 125 7.92 -13.67 -7.14
N GLU A 126 7.83 -12.35 -6.97
CA GLU A 126 8.72 -11.58 -6.10
C GLU A 126 8.35 -11.75 -4.62
N ASN A 127 7.07 -11.94 -4.32
CA ASN A 127 6.55 -12.05 -2.95
C ASN A 127 6.15 -13.48 -2.56
N SER A 128 6.52 -14.49 -3.35
CA SER A 128 6.09 -15.87 -3.10
C SER A 128 6.61 -16.45 -1.78
N SER A 129 7.70 -15.91 -1.23
CA SER A 129 8.22 -16.32 0.08
C SER A 129 7.39 -15.79 1.25
N SER A 130 6.78 -14.61 1.09
CA SER A 130 5.95 -13.97 2.13
C SER A 130 4.48 -14.33 1.97
N GLY A 131 4.05 -14.72 0.76
CA GLY A 131 2.72 -15.22 0.49
C GLY A 131 1.62 -14.23 0.86
N VAL A 132 0.50 -14.75 1.37
CA VAL A 132 -0.60 -13.94 1.90
C VAL A 132 -0.24 -13.25 3.22
N ALA A 133 0.69 -13.78 4.01
CA ALA A 133 1.10 -13.14 5.27
C ALA A 133 1.79 -11.79 5.03
N GLY A 134 2.50 -11.64 3.91
CA GLY A 134 3.11 -10.37 3.51
C GLY A 134 2.12 -9.32 2.95
N MET A 135 0.83 -9.67 2.78
CA MET A 135 -0.17 -8.74 2.23
C MET A 135 -0.66 -7.69 3.25
N LYS A 136 -0.11 -7.65 4.47
CA LYS A 136 -0.65 -6.83 5.57
C LYS A 136 -0.78 -5.34 5.21
N GLU A 137 0.29 -4.71 4.76
CA GLU A 137 0.32 -3.28 4.42
C GLU A 137 -0.59 -2.97 3.22
N VAL A 138 -0.53 -3.77 2.16
CA VAL A 138 -1.38 -3.56 0.98
C VAL A 138 -2.86 -3.77 1.32
N PHE A 139 -3.20 -4.76 2.17
CA PHE A 139 -4.55 -4.97 2.66
C PHE A 139 -5.03 -3.78 3.48
N HIS A 140 -4.20 -3.29 4.41
CA HIS A 140 -4.51 -2.13 5.22
C HIS A 140 -4.85 -0.91 4.37
N ASP A 141 -3.95 -0.57 3.44
CA ASP A 141 -4.12 0.61 2.59
C ASP A 141 -5.34 0.49 1.69
N ILE A 142 -5.65 -0.70 1.18
CA ILE A 142 -6.90 -0.95 0.43
C ILE A 142 -8.12 -0.69 1.32
N VAL A 143 -8.16 -1.26 2.53
CA VAL A 143 -9.29 -1.10 3.44
C VAL A 143 -9.48 0.37 3.81
N LYS A 144 -8.42 1.09 4.19
CA LYS A 144 -8.50 2.52 4.53
C LYS A 144 -8.92 3.41 3.35
N SER A 145 -8.59 3.01 2.12
CA SER A 145 -8.99 3.74 0.91
C SER A 145 -10.48 3.61 0.59
N ILE A 146 -11.13 2.55 1.06
CA ILE A 146 -12.55 2.26 0.83
C ILE A 146 -13.40 2.66 2.04
N GLU A 147 -12.96 2.31 3.25
CA GLU A 147 -13.68 2.55 4.51
C GLU A 147 -12.76 3.22 5.55
N SER A 148 -12.53 4.53 5.35
CA SER A 148 -11.58 5.32 6.14
C SER A 148 -11.96 5.45 7.63
N SER A 149 -13.21 5.16 7.99
CA SER A 149 -13.70 5.19 9.37
C SER A 149 -13.17 4.05 10.25
N LEU A 150 -12.66 2.97 9.66
CA LEU A 150 -12.05 1.88 10.42
C LEU A 150 -10.71 2.32 11.04
N SER A 151 -10.48 1.91 12.28
CA SER A 151 -9.22 2.16 12.98
C SER A 151 -8.13 1.21 12.48
N ASP A 152 -6.88 1.66 12.52
CA ASP A 152 -5.74 0.84 12.09
C ASP A 152 -5.62 -0.43 12.96
N ASP A 153 -5.96 -0.32 14.25
CA ASP A 153 -6.00 -1.47 15.17
C ASP A 153 -7.06 -2.50 14.76
N ASP A 154 -8.27 -2.07 14.36
CA ASP A 154 -9.32 -2.99 13.91
C ASP A 154 -8.89 -3.74 12.63
N ILE A 155 -8.28 -3.02 11.69
CA ILE A 155 -7.81 -3.58 10.42
C ILE A 155 -6.67 -4.57 10.67
N ASN A 156 -5.69 -4.21 11.49
CA ASN A 156 -4.55 -5.06 11.82
C ASN A 156 -4.98 -6.32 12.58
N ASN A 157 -5.82 -6.17 13.60
CA ASN A 157 -6.34 -7.30 14.37
C ASN A 157 -7.21 -8.23 13.51
N PHE A 158 -7.97 -7.68 12.55
CA PHE A 158 -8.72 -8.47 11.60
C PHE A 158 -7.77 -9.26 10.69
N PHE A 159 -6.76 -8.62 10.11
CA PHE A 159 -5.80 -9.28 9.22
C PHE A 159 -5.08 -10.43 9.93
N ASP A 160 -4.59 -10.22 11.15
CA ASP A 160 -3.87 -11.23 11.92
C ASP A 160 -4.76 -12.46 12.20
N LYS A 161 -6.06 -12.26 12.46
CA LYS A 161 -7.04 -13.35 12.57
C LYS A 161 -7.32 -14.00 11.21
N LEU A 162 -7.41 -13.21 10.14
CA LEU A 162 -7.69 -13.70 8.79
C LEU A 162 -6.62 -14.71 8.35
N ILE A 163 -5.35 -14.36 8.50
CA ILE A 163 -4.22 -15.19 8.05
C ILE A 163 -3.98 -16.44 8.92
N SER A 164 -4.60 -16.51 10.11
CA SER A 164 -4.57 -17.73 10.93
C SER A 164 -5.49 -18.85 10.41
N ASN A 165 -6.34 -18.56 9.41
CA ASN A 165 -7.23 -19.57 8.83
C ASN A 165 -6.47 -20.44 7.81
N GLU A 166 -6.56 -21.76 7.95
CA GLU A 166 -5.93 -22.71 7.02
C GLU A 166 -6.82 -23.10 5.83
N ILE A 167 -8.06 -22.60 5.81
CA ILE A 167 -9.05 -22.88 4.76
C ILE A 167 -9.58 -21.59 4.16
N LYS A 168 -10.18 -21.70 2.98
CA LYS A 168 -10.91 -20.59 2.37
C LYS A 168 -12.01 -20.09 3.31
N THR A 169 -12.04 -18.80 3.58
CA THR A 169 -13.04 -18.15 4.44
C THR A 169 -13.62 -16.91 3.77
N GLY A 170 -14.79 -16.50 4.26
CA GLY A 170 -15.40 -15.21 3.97
C GLY A 170 -15.82 -14.58 5.30
N SER A 171 -15.47 -13.33 5.52
CA SER A 171 -15.77 -12.61 6.77
C SER A 171 -16.00 -11.13 6.50
N ASN A 172 -16.60 -10.42 7.47
CA ASN A 172 -16.88 -8.99 7.32
C ASN A 172 -15.91 -8.16 8.17
N LEU A 173 -15.49 -7.03 7.63
CA LEU A 173 -14.73 -5.99 8.31
C LEU A 173 -15.42 -4.65 8.02
N GLY A 174 -16.11 -4.08 9.01
CA GLY A 174 -16.99 -2.94 8.79
C GLY A 174 -18.10 -3.29 7.78
N THR A 175 -18.20 -2.50 6.73
CA THR A 175 -19.13 -2.72 5.59
C THR A 175 -18.54 -3.58 4.48
N LEU A 176 -17.28 -3.99 4.62
CA LEU A 176 -16.58 -4.78 3.61
C LEU A 176 -16.77 -6.27 3.85
N LYS A 177 -16.95 -7.01 2.76
CA LYS A 177 -16.78 -8.46 2.74
C LYS A 177 -15.37 -8.80 2.28
N ILE A 178 -14.69 -9.64 3.04
CA ILE A 178 -13.34 -10.12 2.78
C ILE A 178 -13.41 -11.61 2.44
N ASP A 179 -13.13 -11.96 1.19
CA ASP A 179 -12.92 -13.35 0.78
C ASP A 179 -11.42 -13.66 0.85
N TYR A 180 -11.06 -14.72 1.56
CA TYR A 180 -9.68 -15.13 1.79
C TYR A 180 -9.43 -16.55 1.29
N ILE A 181 -8.33 -16.72 0.56
CA ILE A 181 -7.79 -18.02 0.19
C ILE A 181 -6.35 -18.09 0.72
N PRO A 182 -6.04 -19.03 1.63
CA PRO A 182 -4.68 -19.17 2.18
C PRO A 182 -3.71 -19.75 1.15
N ASP A 183 -2.42 -19.54 1.42
CA ASP A 183 -1.37 -20.35 0.81
C ASP A 183 -1.48 -21.80 1.25
N LYS A 184 -1.26 -22.72 0.32
CA LYS A 184 -1.39 -24.14 0.61
C LYS A 184 -0.38 -24.97 -0.16
N GLU A 185 0.47 -25.68 0.59
CA GLU A 185 1.26 -26.77 0.05
C GLU A 185 0.34 -27.91 -0.40
N LEU A 186 0.57 -28.39 -1.62
CA LEU A 186 -0.15 -29.49 -2.24
C LEU A 186 0.83 -30.64 -2.51
N SER A 187 0.30 -31.84 -2.75
CA SER A 187 1.12 -33.01 -3.09
C SER A 187 2.00 -32.81 -4.33
N ASN A 188 1.61 -31.93 -5.26
CA ASN A 188 2.30 -31.66 -6.52
C ASN A 188 2.56 -30.15 -6.76
N GLY A 189 2.82 -29.38 -5.71
CA GLY A 189 3.22 -27.97 -5.83
C GLY A 189 2.60 -27.07 -4.78
N HIS A 190 2.58 -25.77 -5.05
CA HIS A 190 2.12 -24.76 -4.11
C HIS A 190 0.94 -23.98 -4.71
N SER A 191 -0.19 -23.95 -3.98
CA SER A 191 -1.33 -23.09 -4.32
C SER A 191 -1.14 -21.73 -3.68
N ARG A 192 -0.99 -20.70 -4.52
CA ARG A 192 -0.89 -19.30 -4.07
C ARG A 192 -2.24 -18.78 -3.60
N GLY A 193 -2.26 -18.22 -2.40
CA GLY A 193 -3.40 -17.55 -1.82
C GLY A 193 -3.64 -16.15 -2.38
N HIS A 194 -4.80 -15.59 -2.03
CA HIS A 194 -5.19 -14.21 -2.33
C HIS A 194 -6.22 -13.70 -1.34
N ILE A 195 -6.33 -12.37 -1.26
CA ILE A 195 -7.37 -11.68 -0.50
C ILE A 195 -8.19 -10.83 -1.46
N LYS A 196 -9.51 -10.88 -1.34
CA LYS A 196 -10.43 -10.02 -2.08
C LYS A 196 -11.25 -9.18 -1.11
N VAL A 197 -11.15 -7.86 -1.25
CA VAL A 197 -11.89 -6.84 -0.52
C VAL A 197 -13.08 -6.41 -1.39
N ILE A 198 -14.29 -6.52 -0.84
CA ILE A 198 -15.55 -6.29 -1.56
C ILE A 198 -16.36 -5.27 -0.76
N ALA A 199 -16.58 -4.08 -1.33
CA ALA A 199 -17.51 -3.12 -0.76
C ALA A 199 -18.97 -3.63 -0.99
N GLN A 200 -19.70 -3.88 0.10
CA GLN A 200 -21.07 -4.41 0.04
C GLN A 200 -22.08 -3.29 -0.20
N GLN A 201 -23.23 -3.62 -0.82
CA GLN A 201 -24.33 -2.67 -1.11
C GLN A 201 -24.98 -2.13 0.15
#